data_AF-A0A3D0SUB9-F1
#
_entry.id   AF-A0A3D0SUB9-F1
#
_cell.length_a   1.000
_cell.length_b   1.000
_cell.length_c   1.000
_cell.angle_alpha   90.00
_cell.angle_beta   90.00
_cell.angle_gamma   90.00
#
_symmetry.space_group_name_H-M   'P 1'
#
loop_
_entity.id
_entity.type
_entity.pdbx_description
1 polymer ?
#
loop_
_entity_poly.entity_id
_entity_poly.type
_entity_poly.pdbx_seq_one_letter_code
_entity_poly.pdbx_strand_id
1 'polypeptide(L)'
;MSTDLLIDCGLLLAKHQVAPSIIQQVINTLRQRYGGERVFIPKIDRQTRNQQITEDTQRGLSPEAIARRRGCDPKTVRSVQRTWTL
;
A
#
# COMPACT_ATOMS: atom_id res chain seq x y z
N MET A 1 19.08 16.08 5.07
CA MET A 1 19.44 15.19 3.95
C MET A 1 18.16 14.87 3.20
N SER A 2 18.10 15.12 1.90
CA SER A 2 16.95 14.68 1.10
C SER A 2 17.07 13.17 0.93
N THR A 3 16.24 12.42 1.65
CA THR A 3 16.16 10.96 1.51
C THR A 3 15.53 10.66 0.15
N ASP A 4 16.34 10.23 -0.83
CA ASP A 4 15.82 9.79 -2.13
C ASP A 4 15.02 8.50 -1.90
N LEU A 5 13.69 8.61 -1.98
CA LEU A 5 12.76 7.51 -1.83
C LEU A 5 13.12 6.30 -2.70
N LEU A 6 13.62 6.54 -3.93
CA LEU A 6 13.97 5.45 -4.84
C LEU A 6 15.19 4.67 -4.34
N ILE A 7 16.11 5.34 -3.64
CA ILE A 7 17.24 4.69 -2.97
C ILE A 7 16.73 3.83 -1.81
N ASP A 8 15.84 4.35 -0.97
CA ASP A 8 15.24 3.58 0.13
C ASP A 8 14.48 2.35 -0.39
N CYS A 9 13.70 2.50 -1.47
CA CYS A 9 13.05 1.39 -2.15
C CYS A 9 14.08 0.34 -2.63
N GLY A 10 15.19 0.78 -3.22
CA GLY A 10 16.26 -0.13 -3.65
C GLY A 10 16.86 -0.93 -2.49
N LEU A 11 17.10 -0.28 -1.35
CA LEU A 11 17.60 -0.94 -0.14
C LEU A 11 16.61 -1.97 0.41
N LEU A 12 15.30 -1.68 0.39
CA LEU A 12 14.27 -2.64 0.80
C LEU A 12 14.21 -3.85 -0.14
N LEU A 13 14.27 -3.64 -1.46
CA LEU A 13 14.28 -4.73 -2.43
C LEU A 13 15.52 -5.61 -2.29
N ALA A 14 16.69 -5.01 -2.03
CA ALA A 14 17.92 -5.76 -1.79
C ALA A 14 17.83 -6.67 -0.55
N LYS A 15 17.14 -6.24 0.52
CA LYS A 15 16.88 -7.10 1.69
C LYS A 15 16.07 -8.35 1.35
N HIS A 16 15.25 -8.28 0.31
CA HIS A 16 14.50 -9.42 -0.23
C HIS A 16 15.28 -10.19 -1.31
N GLN A 17 16.60 -10.00 -1.41
CA GLN A 17 17.50 -10.70 -2.33
C GLN A 17 17.16 -10.49 -3.81
N VAL A 18 16.50 -9.38 -4.15
CA VAL A 18 16.30 -9.00 -5.56
C VAL A 18 17.64 -8.62 -6.17
N ALA A 19 17.93 -9.15 -7.38
CA ALA A 19 19.20 -8.92 -8.04
C ALA A 19 19.47 -7.41 -8.27
N PRO A 20 20.69 -6.91 -8.03
CA PRO A 20 21.01 -5.48 -8.18
C PRO A 20 20.69 -4.92 -9.57
N SER A 21 20.88 -5.71 -10.63
CA SER A 21 20.55 -5.33 -12.00
C SER A 21 19.07 -5.04 -12.20
N ILE A 22 18.19 -5.85 -11.60
CA ILE A 22 16.74 -5.68 -11.64
C ILE A 22 16.34 -4.42 -10.86
N ILE A 23 16.90 -4.23 -9.67
CA ILE A 23 16.64 -3.03 -8.85
C ILE A 23 17.02 -1.77 -9.64
N GLN A 24 18.20 -1.75 -10.26
CA GLN A 24 18.67 -0.62 -11.06
C GLN A 24 17.76 -0.36 -12.26
N GLN A 25 17.32 -1.41 -12.96
CA GLN A 25 16.40 -1.29 -14.08
C GLN A 25 15.08 -0.66 -13.65
N VAL A 26 14.48 -1.13 -12.54
CA VAL A 26 13.23 -0.60 -12.00
C VAL A 26 13.39 0.88 -11.60
N ILE A 27 14.44 1.23 -10.85
CA ILE A 27 14.69 2.62 -10.44
C ILE A 27 14.85 3.54 -11.66
N ASN A 28 15.61 3.11 -12.68
CA ASN A 28 15.79 3.89 -13.90
C ASN A 28 14.47 4.12 -14.63
N THR A 29 13.63 3.08 -14.74
CA THR A 29 12.30 3.22 -15.34
C THR A 29 11.42 4.17 -14.54
N LEU A 30 11.44 4.11 -13.20
CA LEU A 30 10.66 5.02 -12.35
C LEU A 30 11.13 6.48 -12.51
N ARG A 31 12.45 6.72 -12.58
CA ARG A 31 13.01 8.06 -12.84
C ARG A 31 12.60 8.58 -14.22
N GLN A 32 12.55 7.74 -15.23
CA GLN A 32 12.09 8.14 -16.57
C GLN A 32 10.60 8.48 -16.60
N ARG A 33 9.77 7.73 -15.86
CA ARG A 33 8.31 7.90 -15.87
C ARG A 33 7.82 9.08 -15.02
N TYR A 34 8.46 9.30 -13.88
CA TYR A 34 7.96 10.24 -12.86
C TYR A 34 9.00 11.30 -12.46
N GLY A 35 10.19 11.30 -13.08
CA GLY A 35 11.24 12.24 -12.77
C GLY A 35 10.81 13.69 -13.05
N GLY A 36 11.14 14.60 -12.13
CA GLY A 36 10.74 16.00 -12.22
C GLY A 36 9.37 16.31 -11.61
N GLU A 37 8.56 15.29 -11.31
CA GLU A 37 7.26 15.47 -10.67
C GLU A 37 7.34 15.39 -9.13
N ARG A 38 6.41 16.07 -8.45
CA ARG A 38 6.19 15.89 -7.00
C ARG A 38 5.09 14.85 -6.80
N VAL A 39 5.47 13.64 -6.44
CA VAL A 39 4.53 12.55 -6.15
C VAL A 39 4.19 12.53 -4.65
N PHE A 40 2.90 12.58 -4.33
CA PHE A 40 2.42 12.37 -2.95
C PHE A 40 2.27 10.89 -2.65
N ILE A 41 2.89 10.43 -1.56
CA ILE A 41 2.76 9.05 -1.09
C ILE A 41 1.91 9.04 0.18
N PRO A 42 0.71 8.45 0.14
CA PRO A 42 -0.13 8.38 1.32
C PRO A 42 0.50 7.48 2.39
N LYS A 43 0.43 7.91 3.65
CA LYS A 43 0.91 7.14 4.81
C LYS A 43 0.28 5.75 4.94
N ILE A 44 -0.93 5.58 4.42
CA ILE A 44 -1.69 4.33 4.46
C ILE A 44 -2.16 4.06 3.04
N ASP A 45 -1.87 2.85 2.54
CA ASP A 45 -2.49 2.34 1.32
C ASP A 45 -3.97 2.01 1.60
N ARG A 46 -4.81 3.04 1.41
CA ARG A 46 -6.25 2.94 1.63
C ARG A 46 -6.89 1.96 0.65
N GLN A 47 -6.37 1.83 -0.58
CA GLN A 47 -6.93 0.95 -1.59
C GLN A 47 -6.75 -0.50 -1.16
N THR A 48 -5.51 -0.91 -0.87
CA THR A 48 -5.22 -2.26 -0.40
C THR A 48 -5.96 -2.58 0.90
N ARG A 49 -5.98 -1.65 1.87
CA ARG A 49 -6.75 -1.83 3.11
C ARG A 49 -8.24 -2.06 2.85
N ASN A 50 -8.84 -1.23 2.00
CA ASN A 50 -10.28 -1.33 1.72
C ASN A 50 -10.61 -2.63 0.97
N GLN A 51 -9.79 -3.03 0.01
CA GLN A 51 -9.94 -4.32 -0.68
C GLN A 51 -9.91 -5.50 0.30
N GLN A 52 -8.94 -5.49 1.22
CA GLN A 52 -8.85 -6.52 2.26
C GLN A 52 -10.05 -6.53 3.21
N ILE A 53 -10.60 -5.36 3.56
CA ILE A 53 -11.83 -5.24 4.37
C ILE A 53 -13.02 -5.84 3.61
N THR A 54 -13.13 -5.57 2.31
CA THR A 54 -14.18 -6.13 1.47
C THR A 54 -14.09 -7.65 1.40
N GLU A 55 -12.90 -8.21 1.14
CA GLU A 55 -12.69 -9.66 1.09
C GLU A 55 -13.10 -10.34 2.41
N ASP A 56 -12.75 -9.75 3.55
CA ASP A 56 -13.14 -10.28 4.84
C ASP A 56 -14.64 -10.12 5.11
N THR A 57 -15.27 -9.05 4.60
CA THR A 57 -16.72 -8.88 4.67
C THR A 57 -17.44 -9.96 3.84
N GLN A 58 -16.95 -10.26 2.64
CA GLN A 58 -17.49 -11.33 1.79
C GLN A 58 -17.37 -12.72 2.42
N ARG A 59 -16.35 -12.92 3.27
CA ARG A 59 -16.19 -14.13 4.09
C ARG A 59 -17.13 -14.19 5.31
N GLY A 60 -17.98 -13.18 5.50
CA GLY A 60 -18.97 -13.15 6.58
C GLY A 60 -18.40 -12.76 7.95
N LEU A 61 -17.21 -12.15 8.00
CA LEU A 61 -16.64 -11.68 9.28
C LEU A 61 -17.38 -10.44 9.80
N SER A 62 -17.54 -10.34 11.12
CA SER A 62 -18.13 -9.16 11.76
C SER A 62 -17.20 -7.93 11.65
N PRO A 63 -17.75 -6.70 11.62
CA PRO A 63 -16.93 -5.48 11.55
C PRO A 63 -15.84 -5.40 12.63
N GLU A 64 -16.13 -5.88 13.84
CA GLU A 64 -15.21 -5.89 14.98
C GLU A 64 -14.06 -6.90 14.79
N ALA A 65 -14.34 -8.06 14.19
CA ALA A 65 -13.32 -9.06 13.87
C ALA A 65 -12.39 -8.56 12.75
N ILE A 66 -12.95 -7.94 11.71
CA ILE A 66 -12.19 -7.34 10.61
C ILE A 66 -11.31 -6.21 11.13
N ALA A 67 -11.87 -5.30 11.93
CA ALA A 67 -11.15 -4.17 12.53
C ALA A 67 -9.91 -4.63 13.31
N ARG A 68 -10.07 -5.64 14.18
CA ARG A 68 -8.97 -6.24 14.93
C ARG A 68 -7.92 -6.87 14.03
N ARG A 69 -8.35 -7.66 13.03
CA ARG A 69 -7.45 -8.36 12.11
C ARG A 69 -6.63 -7.40 11.24
N ARG A 70 -7.24 -6.29 10.81
CA ARG A 70 -6.64 -5.31 9.90
C ARG A 70 -5.99 -4.12 10.61
N GLY A 71 -6.04 -4.07 11.94
CA GLY A 71 -5.47 -2.99 12.73
C GLY A 71 -6.10 -1.63 12.42
N CYS A 72 -7.42 -1.58 12.25
CA CYS A 72 -8.15 -0.35 11.97
C CYS A 72 -9.37 -0.17 12.86
N ASP A 73 -9.93 1.05 12.90
CA ASP A 73 -11.12 1.33 13.70
C ASP A 73 -12.37 0.67 13.08
N PRO A 74 -13.29 0.08 13.88
CA PRO A 74 -14.56 -0.47 13.38
C PRO A 74 -15.38 0.50 12.51
N LYS A 75 -15.30 1.80 12.77
CA LYS A 75 -15.90 2.85 11.93
C LYS A 75 -15.34 2.84 10.50
N THR A 76 -14.06 2.54 10.33
CA THR A 76 -13.44 2.39 9.00
C THR A 76 -14.08 1.23 8.25
N VAL A 77 -14.25 0.08 8.91
CA VAL A 77 -14.88 -1.11 8.31
C VAL A 77 -16.31 -0.80 7.89
N ARG A 78 -17.12 -0.22 8.79
CA ARG A 78 -18.50 0.18 8.49
C ARG A 78 -18.59 1.20 7.35
N SER A 79 -17.65 2.14 7.26
CA SER A 79 -17.59 3.09 6.14
C SER A 79 -17.33 2.38 4.82
N VAL A 80 -16.34 1.47 4.76
CA VAL A 80 -16.02 0.71 3.55
C VAL A 80 -17.21 -0.15 3.12
N GLN A 81 -17.86 -0.82 4.06
CA GLN A 81 -19.07 -1.61 3.78
C GLN A 81 -20.18 -0.76 3.17
N ARG A 82 -20.48 0.41 3.76
CA ARG A 82 -21.50 1.33 3.23
C ARG A 82 -21.19 1.82 1.81
N THR A 83 -19.93 2.16 1.53
CA THR A 83 -19.51 2.61 0.19
C THR A 83 -19.57 1.47 -0.85
N TRP A 84 -19.50 0.21 -0.41
CA TRP A 84 -19.64 -0.97 -1.27
C TRP A 84 -21.08 -1.42 -1.51
N THR A 85 -22.03 -1.04 -0.65
CA THR A 85 -23.45 -1.46 -0.76
C THR A 85 -24.32 -0.48 -1.56
N LEU A 86 -23.72 0.62 -2.04
CA LEU A 86 -24.31 1.60 -2.96
C LEU A 86 -23.78 1.34 -4.38
#